data_AF-A0A0A9FZM8-F1
#
_entry.id   AF-A0A0A9FZM8-F1
#
_cell.length_a   1.000
_cell.length_b   1.000
_cell.length_c   1.000
_cell.angle_alpha   90.00
_cell.angle_beta   90.00
_cell.angle_gamma   90.00
#
_symmetry.space_group_name_H-M   'P 1'
#
loop_
_entity.id
_entity.type
_entity.pdbx_description
1 polymer ?
#
loop_
_entity_poly.entity_id
_entity_poly.type
_entity_poly.pdbx_seq_one_letter_code
_entity_poly.pdbx_strand_id
1 'polypeptide(L)' 'MTSMSQGPGGATIKKTNLSIIVGIYEEPMTPGQCNMVVERLGDYLVEQGF' A
#
# COMPACT_ATOMS: atom_id res chain seq x y z
N MET A 1 3.61 -7.76 1.28
CA MET A 1 2.87 -6.83 0.41
C MET A 1 2.40 -7.57 -0.83
N THR A 2 1.15 -7.36 -1.22
CA THR A 2 0.61 -7.89 -2.48
C THR A 2 0.08 -6.71 -3.29
N SER A 3 0.48 -6.63 -4.56
CA SER A 3 -0.03 -5.62 -5.50
C SER A 3 -0.91 -6.30 -6.54
N MET A 4 -2.06 -5.70 -6.83
CA MET A 4 -3.00 -6.09 -7.87
C MET A 4 -3.09 -4.98 -8.91
N SER A 5 -3.15 -5.33 -10.19
CA SER A 5 -3.34 -4.38 -11.29
C SER A 5 -4.66 -4.67 -12.00
N GLN A 6 -5.39 -3.61 -12.34
CA GLN A 6 -6.59 -3.65 -13.16
C GLN A 6 -6.56 -2.45 -14.12
N GLY A 7 -6.12 -2.70 -15.36
CA GLY A 7 -5.89 -1.63 -16.34
C GLY A 7 -4.76 -0.69 -15.90
N PRO A 8 -4.89 0.64 -16.10
CA PRO A 8 -3.88 1.63 -15.70
C PRO A 8 -3.80 1.85 -14.18
N GLY A 9 -4.76 1.32 -13.43
CA GLY A 9 -4.79 1.40 -11.97
C GLY A 9 -4.55 0.08 -11.29
N GLY A 10 -4.59 0.12 -9.97
CA GLY A 10 -4.44 -1.06 -9.14
C GLY A 10 -4.50 -0.74 -7.66
N ALA A 11 -4.19 -1.74 -6.85
CA ALA A 11 -4.13 -1.61 -5.42
C ALA A 11 -2.90 -2.30 -4.84
N THR A 12 -2.42 -1.75 -3.73
CA THR A 12 -1.36 -2.30 -2.92
C THR A 12 -1.88 -2.52 -1.52
N ILE A 13 -1.71 -3.74 -1.01
CA ILE A 13 -2.23 -4.13 0.30
C ILE A 13 -1.06 -4.51 1.21
N LYS A 14 -1.05 -3.90 2.41
CA LYS A 14 -0.13 -4.24 3.50
C LYS A 14 -0.92 -4.56 4.77
N LYS A 15 -0.62 -5.72 5.35
CA LYS A 15 -1.14 -6.14 6.66
C LYS A 15 -0.26 -5.54 7.76
N THR A 16 -0.86 -4.99 8.82
CA THR A 16 -0.20 -4.64 10.10
C THR A 16 -0.66 -5.59 11.21
N ASN A 17 -0.33 -5.31 12.47
CA ASN A 17 -0.76 -6.16 13.58
C ASN A 17 -2.28 -6.07 13.82
N LEU A 18 -2.85 -4.86 13.74
CA LEU A 18 -4.26 -4.59 14.04
C LEU A 18 -5.06 -4.03 12.84
N SER A 19 -4.42 -3.74 11.71
CA SER A 19 -5.07 -3.11 10.56
C SER A 19 -4.63 -3.68 9.20
N ILE A 20 -5.35 -3.30 8.17
CA ILE A 20 -4.99 -3.54 6.77
C ILE A 20 -4.94 -2.19 6.06
N ILE A 21 -3.79 -1.88 5.48
CA ILE A 21 -3.60 -0.69 4.64
C ILE A 21 -3.88 -1.08 3.20
N VAL A 22 -4.78 -0.33 2.56
CA VAL A 22 -5.10 -0.47 1.14
C VAL A 22 -4.80 0.85 0.45
N GLY A 23 -3.76 0.88 -0.37
CA GLY A 23 -3.47 1.99 -1.27
C GLY A 23 -4.03 1.68 -2.65
N ILE A 24 -4.90 2.54 -3.18
CA ILE A 24 -5.42 2.44 -4.55
C ILE A 24 -4.68 3.48 -5.39
N TYR A 25 -4.23 3.11 -6.57
CA TYR A 25 -3.56 4.01 -7.50
C TYR A 25 -4.19 3.93 -8.88
N GLU A 26 -4.04 5.02 -9.61
CA GLU A 26 -4.40 5.18 -11.02
C GLU A 26 -3.36 6.09 -11.67
N GLU A 27 -3.25 6.05 -13.00
CA GLU A 27 -2.38 6.97 -13.73
C GLU A 27 -2.67 8.44 -13.36
N PRO A 28 -1.63 9.27 -13.20
CA PRO A 28 -0.22 9.04 -13.56
C PRO A 28 0.63 8.39 -12.45
N MET A 29 0.03 7.93 -11.35
CA MET A 29 0.79 7.29 -10.28
C MET A 29 1.24 5.90 -10.70
N THR A 30 2.55 5.67 -10.68
CA THR A 30 3.12 4.36 -10.94
C THR A 30 2.87 3.40 -9.76
N PRO A 31 2.79 2.08 -10.01
CA PRO A 31 2.66 1.09 -8.94
C PRO A 31 3.75 1.20 -7.87
N GLY A 32 4.99 1.54 -8.27
CA GLY A 32 6.12 1.70 -7.35
C GLY A 32 5.95 2.86 -6.38
N GLN A 33 5.34 3.96 -6.81
CA GLN A 33 5.02 5.09 -5.94
C GLN A 33 3.96 4.71 -4.90
N CYS A 34 2.90 3.99 -5.30
CA CYS A 34 1.89 3.48 -4.36
C CYS A 34 2.52 2.54 -3.33
N ASN A 35 3.34 1.58 -3.80
CA ASN A 35 4.04 0.64 -2.93
C ASN A 35 4.88 1.35 -1.87
N MET A 36 5.64 2.37 -2.26
CA MET A 36 6.47 3.14 -1.32
C MET A 36 5.64 3.80 -0.21
N VAL A 37 4.49 4.37 -0.55
CA VAL A 37 3.60 5.02 0.43
C VAL A 37 2.97 4.00 1.36
N VAL A 38 2.42 2.91 0.81
CA VAL A 38 1.75 1.86 1.59
C VAL A 38 2.75 1.14 2.51
N GLU A 39 3.96 0.85 2.04
CA GLU A 39 5.02 0.25 2.87
C GLU A 39 5.36 1.17 4.04
N ARG A 40 5.73 2.43 3.77
CA ARG A 40 6.18 3.36 4.81
C ARG A 40 5.11 3.63 5.86
N LEU A 41 3.86 3.81 5.45
CA LEU A 41 2.76 3.99 6.38
C LEU A 41 2.53 2.73 7.23
N GLY A 42 2.57 1.54 6.62
CA GLY A 42 2.40 0.29 7.37
C GLY A 42 3.56 0.00 8.32
N ASP A 43 4.80 0.31 7.94
CA ASP A 43 5.97 0.16 8.83
C ASP A 43 5.83 1.08 10.04
N TYR A 44 5.47 2.35 9.81
CA TYR A 44 5.22 3.30 10.89
C TYR A 44 4.15 2.80 11.86
N LEU A 45 3.02 2.27 11.35
CA LEU A 45 1.96 1.73 12.21
C LEU A 45 2.44 0.53 13.02
N VAL A 46 3.18 -0.40 12.41
CA VAL A 46 3.76 -1.55 13.10
C VAL A 46 4.75 -1.12 14.19
N GLU A 47 5.62 -0.14 13.89
CA GLU A 47 6.60 0.40 14.85
C GLU A 47 5.92 1.07 16.06
N GLN A 48 4.78 1.71 15.85
CA GLN A 48 3.99 2.32 16.93
C GLN A 48 3.10 1.33 17.69
N GLY A 49 3.10 0.04 17.30
CA GLY A 49 2.31 -1.00 17.96
C GLY A 49 0.86 -1.13 17.48
N PHE A 50 0.56 -0.62 16.29
CA PHE A 50 -0.72 -0.80 15.58
C PHE A 50 -0.66 -1.94 14.53
#